data_AF-A0A1F9UWH3-F1
#
_entry.id   AF-A0A1F9UWH3-F1
#
_cell.length_a   1.000
_cell.length_b   1.000
_cell.length_c   1.000
_cell.angle_alpha   90.00
_cell.angle_beta   90.00
_cell.angle_gamma   90.00
#
_symmetry.space_group_name_H-M   'P 1'
#
loop_
_entity.id
_entity.type
_entity.pdbx_description
1 polymer ?
#
loop_
_entity_poly.entity_id
_entity_poly.type
_entity_poly.pdbx_seq_one_letter_code
_entity_poly.pdbx_strand_id
1 'polypeptide(L)'
;MNHDRAFQKLMEFYDGELAASEAGEVRSHAAACPECSNALRSWKEASEAAGGLGSLRAGPDFAVRVMEGVRGKDLAPADFTRFFQWKTAFALGAVFLFLAAAILRQEAPQGEGADPEVVSVPPGAESMLFDENEFGREEFLAALFEGGEETFQGG
;
A
#
# COMPACT_ATOMS: atom_id res chain seq x y z
N MET A 1 -12.01 20.33 6.07
CA MET A 1 -10.88 19.90 5.20
C MET A 1 -10.01 21.13 4.88
N ASN A 2 -8.68 20.94 4.80
CA ASN A 2 -7.74 22.00 4.39
C ASN A 2 -7.72 22.20 2.87
N HIS A 3 -7.11 23.29 2.40
CA HIS A 3 -7.11 23.65 0.99
C HIS A 3 -6.41 22.61 0.10
N ASP A 4 -5.17 22.20 0.43
CA ASP A 4 -4.38 21.31 -0.43
C ASP A 4 -5.06 19.97 -0.69
N ARG A 5 -5.64 19.37 0.37
CA ARG A 5 -6.39 18.11 0.24
C ARG A 5 -7.68 18.29 -0.55
N ALA A 6 -8.36 19.43 -0.37
CA ALA A 6 -9.57 19.74 -1.12
C ALA A 6 -9.26 19.88 -2.61
N PHE A 7 -8.17 20.55 -2.93
CA PHE A 7 -7.73 20.79 -4.29
C PHE A 7 -7.30 19.49 -4.99
N GLN A 8 -6.54 18.62 -4.30
CA GLN A 8 -6.15 17.30 -4.82
C GLN A 8 -7.37 16.42 -5.15
N LYS A 9 -8.41 16.45 -4.31
CA LYS A 9 -9.63 15.66 -4.49
C LYS A 9 -10.67 16.30 -5.41
N LEU A 10 -10.39 17.49 -5.93
CA LEU A 10 -11.38 18.28 -6.68
C LEU A 10 -11.74 17.63 -8.03
N MET A 11 -10.79 16.96 -8.67
CA MET A 11 -11.01 16.23 -9.94
C MET A 11 -11.86 14.96 -9.71
N GLU A 12 -11.49 14.12 -8.73
CA GLU A 12 -12.28 12.95 -8.33
C GLU A 12 -13.71 13.34 -7.91
N PHE A 13 -13.87 14.50 -7.27
CA PHE A 13 -15.18 15.07 -6.96
C PHE A 13 -15.96 15.45 -8.22
N TYR A 14 -15.29 16.06 -9.21
CA TYR A 14 -15.89 16.47 -10.46
C TYR A 14 -16.37 15.26 -11.28
N ASP A 15 -15.58 14.19 -11.33
CA ASP A 15 -15.91 12.94 -12.04
C ASP A 15 -16.89 12.03 -11.28
N GLY A 16 -17.20 12.37 -10.01
CA GLY A 16 -18.15 11.62 -9.19
C GLY A 16 -17.59 10.33 -8.59
N GLU A 17 -16.27 10.23 -8.48
CA GLU A 17 -15.55 9.03 -8.01
C GLU A 17 -15.38 9.00 -6.48
N LEU A 18 -15.62 10.12 -5.80
CA LEU A 18 -15.50 10.20 -4.34
C LEU A 18 -16.66 9.51 -3.61
N ALA A 19 -16.34 8.87 -2.49
CA ALA A 19 -17.33 8.42 -1.52
C ALA A 19 -18.16 9.60 -0.98
N ALA A 20 -19.42 9.34 -0.63
CA ALA A 20 -20.38 10.39 -0.26
C ALA A 20 -19.91 11.31 0.88
N SER A 21 -19.20 10.77 1.88
CA SER A 21 -18.63 11.56 2.98
C SER A 21 -17.57 12.55 2.48
N GLU A 22 -16.62 12.07 1.70
CA GLU A 22 -15.51 12.88 1.17
C GLU A 22 -16.02 13.90 0.15
N ALA A 23 -16.96 13.52 -0.70
CA ALA A 23 -17.64 14.44 -1.61
C ALA A 23 -18.36 15.56 -0.85
N GLY A 24 -18.95 15.25 0.32
CA GLY A 24 -19.55 16.25 1.21
C GLY A 24 -18.52 17.25 1.75
N GLU A 25 -17.35 16.78 2.16
CA GLU A 25 -16.25 17.63 2.62
C GLU A 25 -15.71 18.54 1.51
N VAL A 26 -15.47 17.99 0.32
CA VAL A 26 -14.98 18.74 -0.86
C VAL A 26 -16.02 19.77 -1.30
N ARG A 27 -17.30 19.39 -1.33
CA ARG A 27 -18.40 20.32 -1.65
C ARG A 27 -18.47 21.48 -0.65
N SER A 28 -18.38 21.18 0.65
CA SER A 28 -18.41 22.20 1.69
C SER A 28 -17.22 23.16 1.58
N HIS A 29 -16.02 22.63 1.35
CA HIS A 29 -14.84 23.46 1.14
C HIS A 29 -14.95 24.31 -0.12
N ALA A 30 -15.32 23.72 -1.26
CA ALA A 30 -15.45 24.42 -2.53
C ALA A 30 -16.54 25.51 -2.51
N ALA A 31 -17.57 25.37 -1.67
CA ALA A 31 -18.56 26.42 -1.47
C ALA A 31 -18.00 27.64 -0.70
N ALA A 32 -16.99 27.43 0.16
CA ALA A 32 -16.38 28.48 0.98
C ALA A 32 -15.05 29.03 0.42
N CYS A 33 -14.38 28.28 -0.46
CA CYS A 33 -13.07 28.64 -1.02
C CYS A 33 -13.22 29.15 -2.48
N PRO A 34 -12.90 30.43 -2.76
CA PRO A 34 -13.00 30.99 -4.10
C PRO A 34 -12.18 30.24 -5.15
N GLU A 35 -10.96 29.81 -4.81
CA GLU A 35 -10.05 29.11 -5.73
C GLU A 35 -10.63 27.77 -6.18
N CYS A 36 -11.04 26.91 -5.24
CA CYS A 36 -11.66 25.63 -5.56
C CYS A 36 -12.99 25.81 -6.31
N SER A 37 -13.78 26.84 -5.96
CA SER A 37 -15.03 27.14 -6.67
C SER A 37 -14.79 27.56 -8.13
N ASN A 38 -13.74 28.34 -8.37
CA ASN A 38 -13.38 28.85 -9.70
C ASN A 38 -12.82 27.72 -10.57
N ALA A 39 -12.00 26.84 -10.00
CA ALA A 39 -11.50 25.64 -10.70
C ALA A 39 -12.66 24.72 -11.13
N LEU A 40 -13.61 24.42 -10.24
CA LEU A 40 -14.79 23.63 -10.62
C LEU A 40 -15.63 24.31 -11.70
N ARG A 41 -15.77 25.64 -11.64
CA ARG A 41 -16.52 26.38 -12.66
C ARG A 41 -15.83 26.32 -14.02
N SER A 42 -14.51 26.54 -14.07
CA SER A 42 -13.78 26.50 -15.35
C SER A 42 -13.81 25.13 -16.01
N TRP A 43 -13.78 24.05 -15.23
CA TRP A 43 -13.92 22.69 -15.75
C TRP A 43 -15.32 22.42 -16.30
N LYS A 44 -16.37 22.89 -15.61
CA LYS A 44 -17.75 22.80 -16.11
C LYS A 44 -17.93 23.56 -17.42
N GLU A 45 -17.45 24.80 -17.48
CA GLU A 45 -17.51 25.63 -18.70
C GLU A 45 -16.77 24.95 -19.87
N ALA A 46 -15.58 24.39 -19.61
CA ALA A 46 -14.83 23.64 -20.63
C ALA A 46 -15.57 22.39 -21.11
N SER A 47 -16.19 21.64 -20.19
CA SER A 47 -16.97 20.44 -20.51
C SER A 47 -18.24 20.77 -21.28
N GLU A 48 -18.94 21.84 -20.93
CA GLU A 48 -20.12 22.31 -21.66
C GLU A 48 -19.76 22.78 -23.07
N ALA A 49 -18.65 23.53 -23.22
CA ALA A 49 -18.14 23.94 -24.51
C ALA A 49 -17.78 22.73 -25.39
N ALA A 50 -17.17 21.69 -24.80
CA ALA A 50 -16.89 20.43 -25.49
C ALA A 50 -18.17 19.65 -25.82
N GLY A 51 -19.18 19.66 -24.94
CA GLY A 51 -20.48 19.04 -25.18
C GLY A 51 -21.29 19.71 -26.30
N GLY A 52 -21.02 20.99 -26.58
CA GLY A 52 -21.56 21.71 -27.74
C GLY A 52 -20.98 21.25 -29.08
N LEU A 53 -19.91 20.45 -29.08
CA LEU A 53 -19.43 19.80 -30.29
C LEU A 53 -20.47 18.76 -30.75
N GLY A 54 -20.77 18.75 -32.05
CA GLY A 54 -21.80 17.87 -32.60
C GLY A 54 -21.63 16.42 -32.17
N SER A 55 -22.72 15.80 -31.69
CA SER A 55 -22.70 14.39 -31.31
C SER A 55 -22.48 13.51 -32.53
N LEU A 56 -21.44 12.67 -32.50
CA LEU A 56 -21.27 11.59 -33.46
C LEU A 56 -22.22 10.45 -33.10
N ARG A 57 -23.13 10.12 -34.02
CA ARG A 57 -23.99 8.96 -33.87
C ARG A 57 -23.18 7.69 -34.09
N ALA A 58 -23.11 6.85 -33.06
CA ALA A 58 -22.52 5.52 -33.19
C ALA A 58 -23.27 4.68 -34.24
N GLY A 59 -22.53 3.93 -35.05
CA GLY A 59 -23.11 2.99 -36.01
C GLY A 59 -23.89 1.86 -35.32
N PRO A 60 -24.80 1.16 -36.03
CA PRO A 60 -25.72 0.19 -35.45
C PRO A 60 -25.01 -0.96 -34.71
N ASP A 61 -23.83 -1.37 -35.17
CA ASP A 61 -23.08 -2.49 -34.58
C ASP A 61 -22.04 -2.06 -33.52
N PHE A 62 -21.96 -0.76 -33.21
CA PHE A 62 -20.95 -0.24 -32.28
C PHE A 62 -21.08 -0.88 -30.90
N ALA A 63 -22.31 -0.93 -30.36
CA ALA A 63 -22.57 -1.51 -29.06
C ALA A 63 -22.20 -3.01 -29.02
N VAL A 64 -22.48 -3.76 -30.09
CA VAL A 64 -22.12 -5.17 -30.19
C VAL A 64 -20.61 -5.35 -30.10
N ARG A 65 -19.84 -4.60 -30.90
CA ARG A 65 -18.37 -4.67 -30.89
C ARG A 65 -17.76 -4.25 -29.55
N VAL A 66 -18.29 -3.21 -28.93
CA VAL A 66 -17.84 -2.78 -27.59
C VAL A 66 -18.10 -3.87 -26.57
N MET A 67 -19.30 -4.45 -26.57
CA MET A 67 -19.67 -5.49 -25.60
C MET A 67 -18.89 -6.80 -25.81
N GLU A 68 -18.57 -7.18 -27.05
CA GLU A 68 -17.64 -8.29 -27.32
C GLU A 68 -16.25 -8.01 -26.74
N GLY A 69 -15.74 -6.79 -26.91
CA GLY A 69 -14.44 -6.39 -26.35
C GLY A 69 -14.41 -6.29 -24.83
N VAL A 70 -15.50 -5.88 -24.19
CA VAL A 70 -15.63 -5.81 -22.72
C VAL A 70 -15.73 -7.21 -22.12
N ARG A 71 -16.57 -8.08 -22.69
CA ARG A 71 -16.72 -9.48 -22.24
C ARG A 71 -15.44 -10.30 -22.44
N GLY A 72 -14.70 -10.06 -23.52
CA GLY A 72 -13.38 -10.67 -23.72
C GLY A 72 -12.33 -10.23 -22.70
N LYS A 73 -12.61 -9.17 -21.93
CA LYS A 73 -11.80 -8.63 -20.84
C LYS A 73 -12.41 -8.89 -19.46
N ASP A 74 -13.37 -9.81 -19.34
CA ASP A 74 -13.85 -10.29 -18.06
C ASP A 74 -12.67 -10.90 -17.26
N LEU A 75 -12.07 -10.02 -16.45
CA LEU A 75 -11.48 -10.29 -15.14
C LEU A 75 -10.57 -11.53 -15.10
N ALA A 76 -9.39 -11.44 -15.72
CA ALA A 76 -8.26 -12.15 -15.12
C ALA A 76 -8.19 -11.66 -13.65
N PRO A 77 -8.36 -12.52 -12.64
CA PRO A 77 -8.31 -12.07 -11.26
C PRO A 77 -6.93 -11.45 -11.06
N ALA A 78 -6.89 -10.14 -10.78
CA ALA A 78 -5.66 -9.44 -10.45
C ALA A 78 -5.00 -10.17 -9.28
N ASP A 79 -3.87 -10.83 -9.56
CA ASP A 79 -2.77 -11.21 -8.66
C ASP A 79 -3.09 -11.70 -7.23
N PHE A 80 -4.29 -12.22 -6.96
CA PHE A 80 -4.64 -12.78 -5.64
C PHE A 80 -3.78 -14.01 -5.31
N THR A 81 -3.23 -14.66 -6.33
CA THR A 81 -2.31 -15.79 -6.21
C THR A 81 -0.93 -15.38 -5.68
N ARG A 82 -0.43 -14.17 -5.94
CA ARG A 82 0.85 -13.70 -5.39
C ARG A 82 0.78 -13.41 -3.90
N PHE A 83 -0.34 -12.84 -3.43
CA PHE A 83 -0.54 -12.56 -2.00
C PHE A 83 -0.71 -13.85 -1.18
N PHE A 84 -1.37 -14.88 -1.74
CA PHE A 84 -1.61 -16.13 -1.04
C PHE A 84 -0.38 -17.07 -1.04
N GLN A 85 0.44 -17.07 -2.10
CA GLN A 85 1.65 -17.90 -2.19
C GLN A 85 2.71 -17.53 -1.15
N TRP A 86 2.85 -16.25 -0.78
CA TRP A 86 3.80 -15.84 0.25
C TRP A 86 3.42 -16.38 1.64
N LYS A 87 2.11 -16.43 1.96
CA LYS A 87 1.63 -16.99 3.24
C LYS A 87 1.76 -18.51 3.34
N THR A 88 1.62 -19.24 2.23
CA THR A 88 1.81 -20.70 2.23
C THR A 88 3.27 -21.10 2.42
N ALA A 89 4.23 -20.27 1.98
CA ALA A 89 5.66 -20.51 2.22
C ALA A 89 6.01 -20.43 3.72
N PHE A 90 5.43 -19.46 4.46
CA PHE A 90 5.62 -19.37 5.92
C PHE A 90 4.98 -20.53 6.69
N ALA A 91 3.81 -21.00 6.26
CA ALA A 91 3.12 -22.09 6.94
C ALA A 91 3.91 -23.42 6.87
N LEU A 92 4.49 -23.75 5.71
CA LEU A 92 5.31 -24.96 5.55
C LEU A 92 6.64 -24.86 6.32
N GLY A 93 7.26 -23.68 6.36
CA GLY A 93 8.47 -23.44 7.16
C GLY A 93 8.24 -23.62 8.67
N ALA A 94 7.13 -23.11 9.19
CA ALA A 94 6.77 -23.26 10.61
C ALA A 94 6.53 -24.73 10.99
N VAL A 95 5.84 -25.51 10.14
CA VAL A 95 5.62 -26.94 10.36
C VAL A 95 6.94 -27.72 10.35
N PHE A 96 7.86 -27.41 9.43
CA PHE A 96 9.16 -28.06 9.37
C PHE A 96 10.02 -27.76 10.61
N LEU A 97 10.04 -26.51 11.07
CA LEU A 97 10.72 -26.13 12.32
C LEU A 97 10.10 -26.82 13.54
N PHE A 98 8.78 -26.93 13.61
CA PHE A 98 8.09 -27.61 14.72
C PHE A 98 8.41 -29.11 14.74
N LEU A 99 8.43 -29.76 13.57
CA LEU A 99 8.82 -31.16 13.44
C LEU A 99 10.29 -31.40 13.80
N ALA A 100 11.20 -30.55 13.32
CA ALA A 100 12.62 -30.64 13.66
C ALA A 100 12.85 -30.46 15.18
N ALA A 101 12.18 -29.47 15.79
CA ALA A 101 12.24 -29.26 17.24
C ALA A 101 11.68 -30.45 18.03
N ALA A 102 10.61 -31.09 17.56
CA ALA A 102 10.04 -32.27 18.19
C ALA A 102 10.97 -33.49 18.12
N ILE A 103 11.66 -33.69 16.99
CA ILE A 103 12.64 -34.78 16.80
C ILE A 103 13.84 -34.56 17.73
N LEU A 104 14.40 -33.35 17.77
CA LEU A 104 15.50 -33.02 18.69
C LEU A 104 15.11 -33.18 20.17
N ARG A 105 13.82 -33.01 20.51
CA ARG A 105 13.32 -33.24 21.87
C ARG A 105 13.24 -34.72 22.25
N GLN A 106 13.02 -35.61 21.29
CA GLN A 106 12.99 -37.06 21.55
C GLN A 106 14.38 -37.63 21.82
N GLU A 107 15.44 -36.98 21.31
CA GLU A 107 16.82 -37.40 21.56
C GLU A 107 17.39 -36.92 22.90
N ALA A 108 16.61 -36.21 23.74
CA ALA A 108 17.05 -35.91 25.10
C ALA A 108 16.84 -37.16 25.99
N PRO A 109 17.91 -37.90 26.36
CA PRO A 109 17.78 -38.96 27.35
C PRO A 109 17.44 -38.32 28.70
N GLN A 110 16.23 -38.56 29.21
CA GLN A 110 15.90 -38.24 30.60
C GLN A 110 16.59 -39.26 31.51
N GLY A 111 17.83 -38.94 31.87
CA GLY A 111 18.51 -39.49 33.04
C GLY A 111 17.81 -39.00 34.32
N GLU A 112 17.04 -39.91 34.89
CA GLU A 112 16.93 -40.24 36.31
C GLU A 112 17.65 -39.31 37.32
N GLY A 113 16.85 -38.62 38.15
CA GLY A 113 17.07 -38.41 39.58
C GLY A 113 18.14 -37.43 40.06
N ALA A 114 17.71 -36.27 40.59
CA ALA A 114 18.23 -35.69 41.84
C ALA A 114 17.38 -34.47 42.28
N ASP A 115 17.13 -34.40 43.59
CA ASP A 115 16.29 -33.45 44.32
C ASP A 115 16.58 -31.95 44.10
N PRO A 116 15.59 -31.06 44.32
CA PRO A 116 15.82 -29.62 44.33
C PRO A 116 16.51 -29.17 45.63
N GLU A 117 17.84 -29.20 45.65
CA GLU A 117 18.62 -28.46 46.65
C GLU A 117 18.57 -26.96 46.30
N VAL A 118 17.78 -26.23 47.09
CA VAL A 118 17.70 -24.77 47.07
C VAL A 118 19.06 -24.21 47.50
N VAL A 119 19.81 -23.64 46.55
CA VAL A 119 20.97 -22.80 46.85
C VAL A 119 20.77 -21.40 46.27
N SER A 120 20.92 -20.46 47.18
CA SER A 120 20.73 -19.01 47.12
C SER A 120 21.48 -18.28 45.99
N VAL A 121 20.78 -17.34 45.37
CA VAL A 121 21.32 -16.30 44.49
C VAL A 121 22.10 -15.26 45.32
N PRO A 122 23.39 -14.99 45.03
CA PRO A 122 24.03 -13.75 45.46
C PRO A 122 23.66 -12.59 44.51
N PRO A 123 23.42 -11.37 45.04
CA PRO A 123 23.10 -10.21 44.23
C PRO A 123 24.36 -9.62 43.60
N GLY A 124 24.29 -9.23 42.31
CA GLY A 124 25.35 -8.42 41.68
C GLY A 124 26.09 -9.03 40.49
N ALA A 125 25.42 -9.72 39.59
CA ALA A 125 25.91 -9.88 38.21
C ALA A 125 25.14 -8.93 37.28
N GLU A 126 25.28 -7.64 37.54
CA GLU A 126 25.09 -6.61 36.51
C GLU A 126 26.25 -6.70 35.52
N SER A 127 25.99 -6.30 34.27
CA SER A 127 26.93 -6.03 33.15
C SER A 127 27.22 -7.18 32.18
N MET A 128 27.18 -6.81 30.89
CA MET A 128 27.39 -7.58 29.65
C MET A 128 26.12 -8.31 29.16
N LEU A 129 25.40 -7.91 28.10
CA LEU A 129 25.70 -7.11 26.93
C LEU A 129 24.36 -6.57 26.38
N PHE A 130 24.18 -5.25 26.43
CA PHE A 130 23.29 -4.52 25.54
C PHE A 130 24.16 -3.42 24.95
N ASP A 131 24.50 -3.55 23.66
CA ASP A 131 24.86 -2.43 22.79
C ASP A 131 24.72 -2.89 21.33
N GLU A 132 23.54 -2.68 20.76
CA GLU A 132 23.34 -2.59 19.31
C GLU A 132 22.32 -1.46 19.05
N ASN A 133 22.66 -0.25 19.50
CA ASN A 133 22.58 0.87 18.56
C ASN A 133 23.79 0.64 17.64
N GLU A 134 23.69 0.65 16.32
CA GLU A 134 23.76 1.89 15.56
C GLU A 134 23.93 1.51 14.07
N PHE A 135 22.91 0.91 13.46
CA PHE A 135 22.86 0.86 11.99
C PHE A 135 21.74 1.78 11.52
N GLY A 136 22.12 3.04 11.35
CA GLY A 136 21.28 4.17 11.05
C GLY A 136 20.47 3.94 9.78
N ARG A 137 19.14 3.86 9.95
CA ARG A 137 18.14 3.91 8.88
C ARG A 137 18.26 5.16 7.99
N GLU A 138 19.04 6.15 8.44
CA GLU A 138 19.28 7.42 7.76
C GLU A 138 20.42 7.30 6.71
N GLU A 139 21.41 6.42 6.89
CA GLU A 139 22.44 6.18 5.84
C GLU A 139 21.86 5.42 4.65
N PHE A 140 20.92 4.49 4.88
CA PHE A 140 20.23 3.78 3.80
C PHE A 140 19.37 4.71 2.93
N LEU A 141 18.83 5.79 3.52
CA LEU A 141 18.06 6.80 2.78
C LEU A 141 18.95 7.81 2.06
N ALA A 142 20.14 8.12 2.57
CA ALA A 142 21.13 8.93 1.85
C ALA A 142 21.66 8.21 0.60
N ALA A 143 21.99 6.91 0.71
CA ALA A 143 22.49 6.11 -0.42
C ALA A 143 21.45 5.91 -1.54
N LEU A 144 20.15 6.01 -1.23
CA LEU A 144 19.08 5.87 -2.22
C LEU A 144 18.83 7.15 -3.03
N PHE A 145 19.28 8.31 -2.55
CA PHE A 145 19.03 9.62 -3.16
C PHE A 145 20.26 10.27 -3.82
N GLU A 146 21.49 9.78 -3.57
CA GLU A 146 22.72 10.32 -4.20
C GLU A 146 23.05 9.74 -5.60
N GLY A 147 22.22 8.84 -6.15
CA GLY A 147 22.43 8.27 -7.50
C GLY A 147 21.84 9.09 -8.66
N GLY A 148 21.49 10.36 -8.46
CA GLY A 148 20.58 11.12 -9.32
C GLY A 148 21.14 12.32 -10.08
N GLU A 149 22.45 12.56 -10.10
CA GLU A 149 23.02 13.69 -10.84
C GLU A 149 24.38 13.29 -11.40
N GLU A 150 24.48 12.85 -12.66
CA GLU A 150 25.63 13.15 -13.54
C GLU A 150 25.25 12.84 -15.01
N THR A 151 25.37 13.87 -15.87
CA THR A 151 25.45 13.84 -17.34
C THR A 151 24.16 13.81 -18.20
N PHE A 152 23.46 14.95 -18.27
CA PHE A 152 22.83 15.38 -19.54
C PHE A 152 23.62 16.55 -20.12
N GLN A 153 24.60 16.22 -20.98
CA GLN A 153 25.32 17.16 -21.83
C GLN A 153 24.79 16.98 -23.24
N GLY A 154 23.96 17.92 -23.71
CA GLY A 154 23.43 17.97 -25.06
C GLY A 154 23.75 19.34 -25.67
N GLY A 155 24.59 19.33 -26.71
CA GLY A 155 24.88 20.48 -27.56
C GLY A 155 23.86 20.69 -28.67
#